data_AF-A0AAD5X0W6-F1
#
_entry.id   AF-A0AAD5X0W6-F1
#
_cell.length_a   1.000
_cell.length_b   1.000
_cell.length_c   1.000
_cell.angle_alpha   90.00
_cell.angle_beta   90.00
_cell.angle_gamma   90.00
#
_symmetry.space_group_name_H-M   'P 1'
#
loop_
_entity.id
_entity.type
_entity.pdbx_description
1 polymer ?
#
loop_
_entity_poly.entity_id
_entity_poly.type
_entity_poly.pdbx_seq_one_letter_code
_entity_poly.pdbx_strand_id
1 'polypeptide(L)'
;MDAFKRVRLAKQHMVVDGGACGLERPDFYIDCGTHILIIEVDEHQHSERACECEQTRMVKYSQSNGMRTMFLRWNPDKYKLRKGQQMDTTARRLDVLLEYIKHYQKTTPPDFLNVIYLYFDDFVYGDAKVETILAMEPSS
;
A
#
# COMPACT_ATOMS: atom_id res chain seq x y z
N MET A 1 -27.60 -13.24 6.20
CA MET A 1 -27.91 -11.86 6.62
C MET A 1 -26.70 -11.34 7.39
N ASP A 2 -26.12 -10.25 6.89
CA ASP A 2 -25.11 -9.36 7.48
C ASP A 2 -23.80 -9.92 8.06
N ALA A 3 -22.84 -10.18 7.17
CA ALA A 3 -21.40 -10.13 7.49
C ALA A 3 -20.74 -8.80 7.05
N PHE A 4 -21.51 -7.84 6.50
CA PHE A 4 -21.02 -6.51 6.14
C PHE A 4 -21.25 -5.52 7.30
N LYS A 5 -20.43 -5.61 8.34
CA LYS A 5 -20.38 -4.53 9.34
C LYS A 5 -18.97 -3.98 9.47
N ARG A 6 -18.85 -2.75 8.97
CA ARG A 6 -17.82 -1.72 9.21
C ARG A 6 -16.52 -1.86 8.41
N VAL A 7 -16.59 -1.54 7.12
CA VAL A 7 -15.49 -0.78 6.51
C VAL A 7 -15.64 0.66 7.03
N ARG A 8 -14.83 1.06 8.01
CA ARG A 8 -14.65 2.48 8.29
C ARG A 8 -13.70 3.03 7.23
N LEU A 9 -14.23 3.55 6.13
CA LEU A 9 -13.51 4.53 5.32
C LEU A 9 -13.43 5.81 6.15
N ALA A 10 -12.47 5.86 7.07
CA ALA A 10 -12.16 7.09 7.77
C ALA A 10 -11.29 7.93 6.84
N LYS A 11 -11.86 8.94 6.19
CA LYS A 11 -11.07 10.09 5.74
C LYS A 11 -10.65 10.85 6.99
N GLN A 12 -9.60 10.38 7.66
CA GLN A 12 -9.23 10.90 8.97
C GLN A 12 -8.53 12.26 8.77
N HIS A 13 -9.25 13.34 9.10
CA HIS A 13 -8.67 14.68 9.21
C HIS A 13 -7.88 14.74 10.52
N MET A 14 -6.59 14.41 10.48
CA MET A 14 -5.66 14.73 11.56
C MET A 14 -4.69 15.79 11.05
N VAL A 15 -4.96 17.05 11.37
CA VAL A 15 -4.00 18.14 11.19
C VAL A 15 -3.07 18.08 12.38
N VAL A 16 -1.78 17.85 12.15
CA VAL A 16 -0.74 18.08 13.15
C VAL A 16 0.17 19.15 12.56
N ASP A 17 0.32 20.22 13.33
CA ASP A 17 1.00 21.47 13.00
C ASP A 17 2.44 21.29 12.47
N GLY A 18 2.82 22.23 11.60
CA GLY A 18 4.22 22.59 11.36
C GLY A 18 4.85 21.97 10.12
N GLY A 19 4.92 22.75 9.04
CA GLY A 19 5.51 22.37 7.76
C GLY A 19 6.91 21.79 7.87
N ALA A 20 7.05 20.53 7.47
CA ALA A 20 8.28 19.89 7.01
C ALA A 20 7.89 18.62 6.24
N CYS A 21 8.66 18.30 5.19
CA CYS A 21 8.55 17.05 4.43
C CYS A 21 8.44 15.84 5.38
N GLY A 22 7.27 15.19 5.45
CA GLY A 22 7.03 14.08 6.38
C GLY A 22 5.61 13.92 6.95
N LEU A 23 4.67 14.80 6.61
CA LEU A 23 3.30 14.81 7.15
C LEU A 23 2.20 14.46 6.13
N GLU A 24 2.58 13.87 4.99
CA GLU A 24 1.61 13.47 3.97
C GLU A 24 0.81 12.25 4.45
N ARG A 25 -0.51 12.40 4.41
CA ARG A 25 -1.46 11.35 4.78
C ARG A 25 -1.53 10.34 3.65
N PRO A 26 -1.67 9.04 3.98
CA PRO A 26 -1.95 8.06 2.94
C PRO A 26 -3.25 8.39 2.23
N ASP A 27 -3.31 8.13 0.92
CA ASP A 27 -4.52 8.41 0.12
C ASP A 27 -5.75 7.68 0.67
N PHE A 28 -5.56 6.41 1.06
CA PHE A 28 -6.60 5.61 1.70
C PHE A 28 -6.05 4.81 2.87
N TYR A 29 -6.83 4.81 3.96
CA TYR A 29 -6.56 4.05 5.18
C TYR A 29 -7.78 3.18 5.51
N ILE A 30 -7.55 1.88 5.71
CA ILE A 30 -8.60 0.91 6.00
C ILE A 30 -8.17 0.06 7.19
N ASP A 31 -8.85 0.26 8.32
CA ASP A 31 -8.75 -0.63 9.48
C ASP A 31 -9.55 -1.91 9.20
N CYS A 32 -8.84 -3.03 9.09
CA CYS A 32 -9.43 -4.36 8.83
C CYS A 32 -9.66 -5.15 10.13
N GLY A 33 -9.49 -4.54 11.31
CA GLY A 33 -9.62 -5.14 12.64
C GLY A 33 -8.47 -6.07 13.05
N THR A 34 -7.76 -6.67 12.08
CA THR A 34 -6.59 -7.53 12.30
C THR A 34 -5.27 -6.86 11.91
N HIS A 35 -5.34 -5.93 10.97
CA HIS A 35 -4.21 -5.21 10.41
C HIS A 35 -4.75 -3.94 9.73
N ILE A 36 -3.84 -3.05 9.35
CA ILE A 36 -4.15 -1.85 8.58
C ILE A 36 -3.81 -2.09 7.11
N LEU A 37 -4.71 -1.72 6.21
CA LEU A 37 -4.46 -1.68 4.78
C LEU A 37 -4.39 -0.21 4.33
N ILE A 38 -3.28 0.15 3.70
CA ILE A 38 -3.02 1.49 3.18
C ILE A 38 -2.91 1.41 1.66
N ILE A 39 -3.55 2.33 0.96
CA ILE A 39 -3.36 2.50 -0.49
C ILE A 39 -2.78 3.87 -0.76
N GLU A 40 -1.74 3.91 -1.58
CA GLU A 40 -1.08 5.13 -2.07
C GLU A 40 -1.12 5.14 -3.61
N VAL A 41 -1.44 6.29 -4.19
CA VAL A 41 -1.41 6.54 -5.62
C VAL A 41 -0.06 7.17 -5.97
N ASP A 42 0.83 6.37 -6.54
CA ASP A 42 2.19 6.79 -6.89
C ASP A 42 2.27 7.20 -8.35
N GLU A 43 1.80 8.40 -8.67
CA GLU A 43 2.04 9.02 -9.98
C GLU A 43 3.55 9.08 -10.25
N HIS A 44 3.93 8.77 -11.48
CA HIS A 44 5.32 8.70 -11.95
C HIS A 44 6.22 7.78 -11.09
N GLN A 45 5.63 6.73 -10.49
CA GLN A 45 6.28 5.77 -9.59
C GLN A 45 6.94 6.43 -8.37
N HIS A 46 6.49 7.64 -7.99
CA HIS A 46 7.05 8.43 -6.89
C HIS A 46 8.57 8.60 -6.98
N SER A 47 9.10 8.68 -8.22
CA SER A 47 10.53 8.65 -8.52
C SER A 47 11.33 9.87 -8.04
N GLU A 48 10.66 10.93 -7.60
CA GLU A 48 11.29 12.19 -7.17
C GLU A 48 11.74 12.18 -5.70
N ARG A 49 11.30 11.21 -4.88
CA ARG A 49 11.64 11.13 -3.45
C ARG A 49 12.61 9.97 -3.18
N ALA A 50 13.62 10.22 -2.34
CA ALA A 50 14.57 9.18 -1.95
C ALA A 50 13.87 8.01 -1.23
N CYS A 51 14.06 6.79 -1.74
CA CYS A 51 13.43 5.55 -1.27
C CYS A 51 13.61 5.30 0.25
N GLU A 52 14.77 5.65 0.81
CA GLU A 52 15.04 5.47 2.24
C GLU A 52 14.14 6.34 3.15
N CYS A 53 13.88 7.58 2.76
CA CYS A 53 12.96 8.47 3.47
C CYS A 53 11.53 7.92 3.47
N GLU A 54 11.16 7.30 2.35
CA GLU A 54 9.85 6.72 2.12
C GLU A 54 9.62 5.46 2.97
N GLN A 55 10.58 4.54 2.99
CA GLN A 55 10.52 3.35 3.85
C GLN A 55 10.52 3.72 5.34
N THR A 56 11.36 4.68 5.74
CA THR A 56 11.38 5.21 7.11
C THR A 56 10.01 5.76 7.51
N ARG A 57 9.29 6.40 6.58
CA ARG A 57 7.93 6.89 6.82
C ARG A 57 6.94 5.75 7.02
N MET A 58 6.96 4.73 6.17
CA MET A 58 6.11 3.54 6.32
C MET A 58 6.35 2.83 7.67
N VAL A 59 7.61 2.73 8.10
CA VAL A 59 7.98 2.17 9.42
C VAL A 59 7.39 3.01 10.55
N LYS A 60 7.61 4.33 10.55
CA LYS A 60 7.06 5.22 11.58
C LYS A 60 5.53 5.15 11.63
N TYR A 61 4.88 5.05 10.48
CA TYR A 61 3.43 4.93 10.38
C TYR A 61 2.91 3.60 10.94
N SER A 62 3.50 2.48 10.55
CA SER A 62 3.08 1.16 11.05
C SER A 62 3.30 1.02 12.56
N GLN A 63 4.45 1.49 13.06
CA GLN A 63 4.76 1.47 14.49
C GLN A 63 3.82 2.36 15.31
N SER A 64 3.45 3.54 14.80
CA SER A 64 2.51 4.44 15.51
C SER A 64 1.09 3.86 15.60
N ASN A 65 0.67 3.05 14.62
CA ASN A 65 -0.58 2.32 14.68
C ASN A 65 -0.49 1.05 15.57
N GLY A 66 0.72 0.52 15.80
CA GLY A 66 0.94 -0.67 16.63
C GLY A 66 0.30 -1.95 16.08
N MET A 67 -0.05 -1.96 14.79
CA MET A 67 -0.72 -3.06 14.10
C MET A 67 0.07 -3.44 12.87
N ARG A 68 -0.04 -4.72 12.46
CA ARG A 68 0.51 -5.13 11.18
C ARG A 68 -0.08 -4.27 10.07
N THR A 69 0.74 -3.93 9.08
CA THR A 69 0.35 -2.97 8.04
C THR A 69 0.74 -3.50 6.66
N MET A 70 -0.22 -3.43 5.73
CA MET A 70 -0.01 -3.72 4.31
C MET A 70 -0.16 -2.43 3.50
N PHE A 71 0.86 -2.06 2.74
CA PHE A 71 0.79 -0.99 1.75
C PHE A 71 0.53 -1.56 0.35
N LEU A 72 -0.46 -1.02 -0.34
CA LEU A 72 -0.68 -1.19 -1.78
C LEU A 72 -0.30 0.12 -2.47
N ARG A 73 0.86 0.13 -3.11
CA ARG A 73 1.41 1.27 -3.83
C ARG A 73 1.09 1.12 -5.30
N TRP A 74 0.20 1.94 -5.82
CA TRP A 74 -0.36 1.76 -7.16
C TRP A 74 0.00 2.92 -8.08
N ASN A 75 0.62 2.59 -9.21
CA ASN A 75 0.99 3.57 -10.23
C ASN A 75 -0.07 3.63 -11.35
N PRO A 76 -0.80 4.75 -11.52
CA PRO A 76 -1.73 4.94 -12.64
C PRO A 76 -1.03 5.12 -13.99
N ASP A 77 0.25 5.52 -14.00
CA ASP A 77 0.98 5.97 -15.19
C ASP A 77 1.68 4.86 -15.94
N LYS A 78 2.11 5.17 -17.17
CA LYS A 78 2.96 4.27 -17.95
C LYS A 78 4.22 3.89 -17.16
N TYR A 79 4.59 2.61 -17.24
CA TYR A 79 5.75 2.01 -16.60
C TYR A 79 6.57 1.23 -17.62
N LYS A 80 7.80 0.81 -17.29
CA LYS A 80 8.56 -0.07 -18.19
C LYS A 80 7.98 -1.47 -18.14
N LEU A 81 7.62 -2.00 -19.31
CA LEU A 81 7.08 -3.35 -19.43
C LEU A 81 8.21 -4.37 -19.45
N ARG A 82 7.96 -5.52 -18.82
CA ARG A 82 8.80 -6.69 -19.01
C ARG A 82 8.71 -7.16 -20.46
N LYS A 83 9.82 -7.66 -21.02
CA LYS A 83 9.88 -8.12 -22.42
C LYS A 83 8.73 -9.07 -22.75
N GLY A 84 7.96 -8.75 -23.80
CA GLY A 84 6.84 -9.56 -24.28
C GLY A 84 5.48 -9.22 -23.68
N GLN A 85 5.40 -8.25 -22.76
CA GLN A 85 4.13 -7.77 -22.23
C GLN A 85 3.54 -6.62 -23.06
N GLN A 86 2.22 -6.46 -22.93
CA GLN A 86 1.50 -5.29 -23.42
C GLN A 86 1.11 -4.39 -22.26
N MET A 87 0.96 -3.09 -22.56
CA MET A 87 0.57 -2.11 -21.57
C MET A 87 -0.90 -2.29 -21.18
N ASP A 88 -1.18 -2.51 -19.90
CA ASP A 88 -2.56 -2.52 -19.41
C ASP A 88 -3.19 -1.13 -19.54
N THR A 89 -4.48 -1.11 -19.88
CA THR A 89 -5.30 0.09 -19.86
C THR A 89 -5.51 0.57 -18.43
N THR A 90 -5.74 1.87 -18.23
CA THR A 90 -6.03 2.42 -16.89
C THR A 90 -7.22 1.71 -16.21
N ALA A 91 -8.25 1.34 -16.98
CA ALA A 91 -9.38 0.57 -16.46
C ALA A 91 -8.94 -0.79 -15.90
N ARG A 92 -8.13 -1.55 -16.66
CA ARG A 92 -7.60 -2.83 -16.19
C ARG A 92 -6.76 -2.66 -14.93
N ARG A 93 -5.96 -1.60 -14.84
CA ARG A 93 -5.14 -1.31 -13.66
C ARG A 93 -5.97 -1.05 -12.42
N LEU A 94 -7.07 -0.32 -12.58
CA LEU A 94 -8.02 -0.06 -11.51
C LEU A 94 -8.70 -1.36 -11.06
N ASP A 95 -9.09 -2.23 -12.00
CA ASP A 95 -9.66 -3.55 -11.67
C ASP A 95 -8.67 -4.39 -10.84
N VAL A 96 -7.39 -4.44 -11.24
CA VAL A 96 -6.34 -5.11 -10.45
C VAL A 96 -6.19 -4.50 -9.07
N LEU A 97 -6.15 -3.17 -8.94
CA LEU A 97 -6.10 -2.52 -7.63
C LEU A 97 -7.26 -2.96 -6.73
N LEU A 98 -8.49 -2.97 -7.27
CA LEU A 98 -9.68 -3.40 -6.55
C LEU A 98 -9.62 -4.90 -6.16
N GLU A 99 -9.06 -5.77 -6.99
CA GLU A 99 -8.81 -7.17 -6.66
C GLU A 99 -7.85 -7.29 -5.47
N TYR A 100 -6.73 -6.56 -5.48
CA TYR A 100 -5.75 -6.57 -4.39
C TYR A 100 -6.32 -5.99 -3.10
N ILE A 101 -7.08 -4.89 -3.16
CA ILE A 101 -7.76 -4.33 -2.00
C ILE A 101 -8.70 -5.38 -1.38
N LYS A 102 -9.54 -6.02 -2.19
CA LYS A 102 -10.49 -7.04 -1.69
C LYS A 102 -9.79 -8.25 -1.07
N HIS A 103 -8.64 -8.64 -1.63
CA HIS A 103 -7.81 -9.72 -1.08
C HIS A 103 -7.23 -9.31 0.27
N TYR A 104 -6.48 -8.21 0.33
CA TYR A 104 -5.76 -7.80 1.53
C TYR A 104 -6.66 -7.26 2.64
N GLN A 105 -7.87 -6.78 2.35
CA GLN A 105 -8.87 -6.56 3.41
C GLN A 105 -9.17 -7.81 4.26
N LYS A 106 -8.94 -9.01 3.72
CA LYS A 106 -9.24 -10.29 4.36
C LYS A 106 -7.98 -11.08 4.72
N THR A 107 -6.85 -10.78 4.08
CA THR A 107 -5.59 -11.48 4.27
C THR A 107 -4.64 -10.64 5.13
N THR A 108 -4.33 -11.12 6.33
CA THR A 108 -3.34 -10.48 7.19
C THR A 108 -1.94 -10.56 6.55
N PRO A 109 -1.17 -9.46 6.51
CA PRO A 109 0.22 -9.47 6.04
C PRO A 109 1.08 -10.46 6.85
N PRO A 110 2.06 -11.11 6.19
CA PRO A 110 2.93 -12.10 6.84
C PRO A 110 3.84 -11.49 7.91
N ASP A 111 4.28 -10.25 7.72
CA ASP A 111 5.19 -9.53 8.60
C ASP A 111 4.51 -8.30 9.24
N PHE A 112 5.28 -7.55 10.03
CA PHE A 112 4.76 -6.36 10.70
C PHE A 112 4.46 -5.25 9.70
N LEU A 113 5.33 -5.06 8.71
CA LEU A 113 5.11 -4.12 7.62
C LEU A 113 5.49 -4.73 6.29
N ASN A 114 4.51 -4.80 5.40
CA ASN A 114 4.67 -5.27 4.03
C ASN A 114 4.21 -4.21 3.03
N VAL A 115 4.77 -4.29 1.82
CA VAL A 115 4.39 -3.43 0.69
C VAL A 115 4.31 -4.25 -0.60
N ILE A 116 3.38 -3.87 -1.47
CA ILE A 116 3.28 -4.35 -2.85
C ILE A 116 3.25 -3.14 -3.77
N TYR A 117 4.10 -3.17 -4.79
CA TYR A 117 4.16 -2.16 -5.84
C TYR A 117 3.41 -2.67 -7.08
N LEU A 118 2.24 -2.08 -7.34
CA LEU A 118 1.39 -2.40 -8.48
C LEU A 118 1.67 -1.45 -9.63
N TYR A 119 1.94 -2.01 -10.82
CA TYR A 119 2.23 -1.25 -12.05
C TYR A 119 3.49 -0.36 -12.00
N PHE A 120 4.48 -0.79 -11.22
CA PHE A 120 5.85 -0.27 -11.31
C PHE A 120 6.60 -0.98 -12.45
N ASP A 121 7.83 -0.54 -12.73
CA ASP A 121 8.69 -1.16 -13.75
C ASP A 121 8.75 -2.70 -13.60
N ASP A 122 8.58 -3.41 -14.72
CA ASP A 122 8.53 -4.87 -14.84
C ASP A 122 7.37 -5.58 -14.11
N PHE A 123 6.32 -4.85 -13.69
CA PHE A 123 5.15 -5.45 -13.04
C PHE A 123 4.47 -6.53 -13.90
N VAL A 124 4.21 -7.68 -13.27
CA VAL A 124 3.47 -8.80 -13.86
C VAL A 124 2.30 -9.16 -12.95
N TYR A 125 1.08 -9.04 -13.48
CA TYR A 125 -0.11 -9.49 -12.76
C TYR A 125 -0.01 -10.98 -12.43
N GLY A 126 -0.28 -11.34 -11.16
CA GLY A 126 -0.17 -12.70 -10.63
C GLY A 126 1.21 -13.07 -10.07
N ASP A 127 2.24 -12.26 -10.32
CA ASP A 127 3.60 -12.42 -9.81
C ASP A 127 4.05 -11.17 -9.04
N ALA A 128 3.10 -10.43 -8.46
CA ALA A 128 3.41 -9.26 -7.65
C ALA A 128 4.12 -9.70 -6.37
N LYS A 129 5.25 -9.06 -6.08
CA LYS A 129 6.05 -9.37 -4.90
C LYS A 129 5.47 -8.68 -3.67
N VAL A 130 5.31 -9.45 -2.61
CA VAL A 130 5.10 -8.91 -1.26
C VAL A 130 6.47 -8.69 -0.65
N GLU A 131 6.86 -7.44 -0.49
CA GLU A 131 8.13 -7.08 0.13
C GLU A 131 7.93 -6.87 1.63
N THR A 132 8.89 -7.35 2.44
CA THR A 132 8.93 -7.11 3.88
C THR A 132 9.83 -5.92 4.16
N ILE A 133 9.25 -4.88 4.76
CA ILE A 133 9.97 -3.67 5.19
C ILE A 133 10.36 -3.79 6.67
N LEU A 134 9.47 -4.34 7.49
CA LEU A 134 9.75 -4.64 8.90
C LEU A 134 9.19 -6.02 9.23
N ALA A 135 10.08 -6.96 9.55
CA ALA A 135 9.72 -8.32 9.93
C ALA A 135 8.96 -8.33 11.26
N MET A 136 8.15 -9.36 11.47
CA MET A 136 7.67 -9.64 12.83
C MET A 136 8.83 -10.17 13.68
N GLU A 137 8.93 -9.67 14.92
CA GLU A 137 9.82 -10.29 15.91
C GLU A 137 9.40 -11.76 16.14
N PRO A 138 10.34 -12.70 16.22
CA PRO A 138 10.03 -14.08 16.54
C PRO A 138 9.29 -14.14 17.89
N SER A 139 8.16 -14.84 17.94
CA SER A 139 7.56 -15.21 19.21
C SER A 139 8.56 -16.07 19.98
N SER A 140 8.98 -15.59 21.15
CA SER A 140 9.93 -16.24 22.06
C SER A 140 9.42 -17.58 22.58
#